data_AF-A0A229S706-F1
#
_entry.id   AF-A0A229S706-F1
#
_cell.length_a   1.000
_cell.length_b   1.000
_cell.length_c   1.000
_cell.angle_alpha   90.00
_cell.angle_beta   90.00
_cell.angle_gamma   90.00
#
_symmetry.space_group_name_H-M   'P 1'
#
loop_
_entity.id
_entity.type
_entity.pdbx_description
1 polymer ?
#
loop_
_entity_poly.entity_id
_entity_poly.type
_entity_poly.pdbx_seq_one_letter_code
_entity_poly.pdbx_strand_id
1 'polypeptide(L)'
;MCHIDLAAAATAITALTAAYPQLAQEGSPHPALVGCENVAWSAIPGCPEGVPVVLRGLLDADAAEEAERVLGWLVMSSPLRISAVMPAVVPFLLRLAADSTVLGRRQLFDMVLVAAALSEPTDPDNATALVINGREEDHPERALCRSAFVANADHVTRLLADTGLSADIGLCDYERTCLLQAAGL
;
A
#
# COMPACT_ATOMS: atom_id res chain seq x y z
N MET A 1 -9.13 -3.00 21.01
CA MET A 1 -8.24 -2.89 19.83
C MET A 1 -9.12 -2.63 18.62
N CYS A 2 -8.93 -1.50 17.93
CA CYS A 2 -9.72 -1.15 16.75
C CYS A 2 -9.30 -2.06 15.58
N HIS A 3 -10.07 -3.11 15.34
CA HIS A 3 -9.96 -3.91 14.11
C HIS A 3 -10.54 -3.06 12.98
N ILE A 4 -9.81 -2.91 11.88
CA ILE A 4 -10.36 -2.26 10.69
C ILE A 4 -11.38 -3.22 10.08
N ASP A 5 -12.64 -2.78 10.00
CA ASP A 5 -13.75 -3.63 9.57
C ASP A 5 -13.72 -3.81 8.04
N LEU A 6 -13.48 -5.03 7.58
CA LEU A 6 -13.51 -5.38 6.15
C LEU A 6 -14.87 -5.07 5.51
N ALA A 7 -15.96 -5.17 6.27
CA ALA A 7 -17.29 -4.78 5.80
C ALA A 7 -17.40 -3.26 5.59
N ALA A 8 -16.72 -2.46 6.42
CA ALA A 8 -16.62 -1.02 6.24
C ALA A 8 -15.78 -0.67 5.00
N ALA A 9 -14.67 -1.39 4.75
CA ALA A 9 -13.89 -1.23 3.53
C ALA A 9 -14.73 -1.56 2.28
N ALA A 10 -15.46 -2.68 2.26
CA ALA A 10 -16.35 -3.05 1.15
C ALA A 10 -17.47 -2.02 0.92
N THR A 11 -18.06 -1.50 2.01
CA THR A 11 -19.09 -0.47 1.96
C THR A 11 -18.53 0.85 1.41
N ALA A 12 -17.32 1.22 1.81
CA ALA A 12 -16.64 2.41 1.30
C ALA A 12 -16.31 2.29 -0.19
N ILE A 13 -15.86 1.13 -0.66
CA ILE A 13 -15.65 0.89 -2.09
C ILE A 13 -16.97 1.00 -2.85
N THR A 14 -18.05 0.43 -2.32
CA THR A 14 -19.37 0.53 -2.95
C THR A 14 -19.82 1.98 -3.05
N ALA A 15 -19.63 2.77 -1.99
CA ALA A 15 -19.95 4.19 -1.97
C ALA A 15 -19.09 4.99 -2.97
N LEU A 16 -17.78 4.74 -3.00
CA LEU A 16 -16.85 5.35 -3.95
C LEU A 16 -17.28 5.04 -5.39
N THR A 17 -17.60 3.78 -5.68
CA THR A 17 -18.03 3.32 -7.01
C THR A 17 -19.35 3.97 -7.43
N ALA A 18 -20.29 4.13 -6.50
CA ALA A 18 -21.57 4.78 -6.76
C ALA A 18 -21.41 6.30 -6.98
N ALA A 19 -20.51 6.95 -6.24
CA ALA A 19 -20.21 8.37 -6.39
C ALA A 19 -19.44 8.69 -7.68
N TYR A 20 -18.55 7.78 -8.10
CA TYR A 20 -17.68 7.94 -9.27
C TYR A 20 -17.76 6.74 -10.23
N PRO A 21 -18.88 6.56 -10.96
CA PRO A 21 -19.10 5.38 -11.81
C PRO A 21 -18.06 5.21 -12.92
N GLN A 22 -17.41 6.30 -13.35
CA GLN A 22 -16.34 6.26 -14.35
C GLN A 22 -15.11 5.45 -13.88
N LEU A 23 -14.86 5.36 -12.58
CA LEU A 23 -13.74 4.59 -12.03
C LEU A 23 -13.92 3.08 -12.21
N ALA A 24 -15.16 2.62 -12.34
CA ALA A 24 -15.47 1.22 -12.62
C ALA A 24 -15.28 0.85 -14.10
N GLN A 25 -15.21 1.84 -14.99
CA GLN A 25 -15.02 1.59 -16.42
C GLN A 25 -13.54 1.34 -16.72
N GLU A 26 -13.25 0.35 -17.57
CA GLU A 26 -11.90 0.09 -18.07
C GLU A 26 -11.48 1.20 -19.04
N GLY A 27 -10.97 2.30 -18.48
CA GLY A 27 -10.28 3.33 -19.25
C GLY A 27 -8.87 2.87 -19.68
N SER A 28 -8.19 3.69 -20.49
CA SER A 28 -6.77 3.47 -20.78
C SER A 28 -5.98 3.45 -19.47
N PRO A 29 -5.33 2.34 -19.09
CA PRO A 29 -4.70 2.24 -17.80
C PRO A 29 -3.50 3.17 -17.73
N HIS A 30 -3.46 4.00 -16.70
CA HIS A 30 -2.28 4.78 -16.34
C HIS A 30 -1.06 3.82 -16.21
N PRO A 31 0.16 4.20 -16.66
CA PRO A 31 1.31 3.31 -16.62
C PRO A 31 1.59 2.68 -15.24
N ALA A 32 1.33 3.45 -14.17
CA ALA A 32 1.48 2.97 -12.80
C ALA A 32 0.51 1.84 -12.41
N LEU A 33 -0.62 1.69 -13.12
CA LEU A 33 -1.65 0.69 -12.86
C LEU A 33 -1.62 -0.50 -13.83
N VAL A 34 -0.63 -0.57 -14.72
CA VAL A 34 -0.47 -1.71 -15.63
C VAL A 34 -0.39 -3.01 -14.82
N GLY A 35 -1.23 -3.98 -15.21
CA GLY A 35 -1.34 -5.28 -14.55
C GLY A 35 -2.32 -5.34 -13.37
N CYS A 36 -2.95 -4.23 -12.98
CA CYS A 36 -3.91 -4.18 -11.86
C CYS A 36 -5.09 -5.15 -12.06
N GLU A 37 -5.66 -5.20 -13.26
CA GLU A 37 -6.78 -6.12 -13.57
C GLU A 37 -6.37 -7.60 -13.59
N ASN A 38 -5.07 -7.89 -13.75
CA ASN A 38 -4.57 -9.25 -13.85
C ASN A 38 -4.27 -9.87 -12.48
N VAL A 39 -4.31 -9.08 -11.41
CA VAL A 39 -4.16 -9.59 -10.05
C VAL A 39 -5.41 -10.37 -9.68
N ALA A 40 -5.23 -11.58 -9.16
CA ALA A 40 -6.33 -12.39 -8.65
C ALA A 40 -6.83 -11.86 -7.29
N TRP A 41 -7.41 -10.65 -7.27
CA TRP A 41 -7.87 -9.97 -6.05
C TRP A 41 -8.79 -10.85 -5.20
N SER A 42 -9.71 -11.58 -5.84
CA SER A 42 -10.64 -12.51 -5.18
C SER A 42 -9.97 -13.71 -4.52
N ALA A 43 -8.71 -14.01 -4.87
CA ALA A 43 -7.93 -15.08 -4.23
C ALA A 43 -7.23 -14.60 -2.94
N ILE A 44 -7.17 -13.30 -2.68
CA ILE A 44 -6.56 -12.74 -1.47
C ILE A 44 -7.56 -12.85 -0.31
N PRO A 45 -7.22 -13.51 0.81
CA PRO A 45 -8.13 -13.66 1.93
C PRO A 45 -8.63 -12.32 2.48
N GLY A 46 -9.96 -12.17 2.56
CA GLY A 46 -10.58 -10.96 3.09
C GLY A 46 -10.50 -9.73 2.18
N CYS A 47 -10.01 -9.87 0.95
CA CYS A 47 -9.98 -8.77 -0.02
C CYS A 47 -11.41 -8.48 -0.53
N PRO A 48 -11.95 -7.26 -0.35
CA PRO A 48 -13.21 -6.91 -0.96
C PRO A 48 -13.06 -6.75 -2.49
N GLU A 49 -14.17 -6.87 -3.21
CA GLU A 49 -14.21 -6.56 -4.63
C GLU A 49 -13.96 -5.06 -4.85
N GLY A 50 -13.42 -4.70 -6.04
CA GLY A 50 -13.27 -3.30 -6.45
C GLY A 50 -11.98 -2.61 -6.01
N VAL A 51 -10.95 -3.34 -5.56
CA VAL A 51 -9.60 -2.76 -5.34
C VAL A 51 -9.08 -1.98 -6.57
N PRO A 52 -9.27 -2.44 -7.83
CA PRO A 52 -8.90 -1.64 -8.99
C PRO A 52 -9.57 -0.27 -9.06
N VAL A 53 -10.83 -0.17 -8.63
CA VAL A 53 -11.59 1.10 -8.62
C VAL A 53 -10.94 2.09 -7.66
N VAL A 54 -10.52 1.62 -6.47
CA VAL A 54 -9.81 2.45 -5.50
C VAL A 54 -8.48 2.94 -6.08
N LEU A 55 -7.69 2.05 -6.68
CA LEU A 55 -6.40 2.42 -7.27
C LEU A 55 -6.54 3.42 -8.42
N ARG A 56 -7.59 3.33 -9.23
CA ARG A 56 -7.91 4.34 -10.26
C ARG A 56 -8.38 5.65 -9.64
N GLY A 57 -9.15 5.59 -8.55
CA GLY A 57 -9.60 6.77 -7.81
C GLY A 57 -8.46 7.65 -7.32
N LEU A 58 -7.29 7.07 -6.99
CA LEU A 58 -6.08 7.84 -6.61
C LEU A 58 -5.54 8.75 -7.73
N LEU A 59 -5.92 8.50 -8.97
CA LEU A 59 -5.53 9.28 -10.15
C LEU A 59 -6.59 10.31 -10.55
N ASP A 60 -7.80 10.20 -10.00
CA ASP A 60 -8.93 11.07 -10.32
C ASP A 60 -8.95 12.25 -9.35
N ALA A 61 -8.94 13.47 -9.88
CA ALA A 61 -8.83 14.68 -9.08
C ALA A 61 -10.01 14.88 -8.11
N ASP A 62 -11.19 14.36 -8.44
CA ASP A 62 -12.39 14.50 -7.61
C ASP A 62 -12.51 13.34 -6.61
N ALA A 63 -11.96 12.17 -6.93
CA ALA A 63 -12.05 10.98 -6.09
C ALA A 63 -10.81 10.68 -5.23
N ALA A 64 -9.67 11.33 -5.48
CA ALA A 64 -8.38 10.96 -4.88
C ALA A 64 -8.38 10.90 -3.35
N GLU A 65 -8.93 11.91 -2.67
CA GLU A 65 -8.96 11.96 -1.20
C GLU A 65 -9.77 10.81 -0.61
N GLU A 66 -10.95 10.55 -1.19
CA GLU A 66 -11.82 9.46 -0.75
C GLU A 66 -11.20 8.09 -1.06
N ALA A 67 -10.57 7.96 -2.24
CA ALA A 67 -9.87 6.74 -2.64
C ALA A 67 -8.67 6.45 -1.73
N GLU A 68 -7.89 7.47 -1.33
CA GLU A 68 -6.79 7.33 -0.37
C GLU A 68 -7.32 6.85 0.99
N ARG A 69 -8.43 7.42 1.45
CA ARG A 69 -9.07 7.03 2.70
C ARG A 69 -9.55 5.57 2.68
N VAL A 70 -10.18 5.15 1.58
CA VAL A 70 -10.61 3.75 1.38
C VAL A 70 -9.40 2.82 1.28
N LEU A 71 -8.33 3.25 0.60
CA LEU A 71 -7.10 2.49 0.48
C LEU A 71 -6.46 2.22 1.84
N GLY A 72 -6.42 3.22 2.72
CA GLY A 72 -5.94 3.05 4.09
C GLY A 72 -6.69 1.96 4.86
N TRP A 73 -8.01 1.83 4.64
CA TRP A 73 -8.81 0.75 5.23
C TRP A 73 -8.56 -0.61 4.58
N LEU A 74 -8.20 -0.64 3.30
CA LEU A 74 -7.90 -1.88 2.59
C LEU A 74 -6.57 -2.48 3.00
N VAL A 75 -5.54 -1.65 3.12
CA VAL A 75 -4.16 -2.12 3.28
C VAL A 75 -3.72 -2.26 4.74
N MET A 76 -4.53 -1.74 5.68
CA MET A 76 -4.27 -1.84 7.12
C MET A 76 -5.34 -2.72 7.78
N SER A 77 -4.93 -3.65 8.64
CA SER A 77 -5.84 -4.44 9.48
C SER A 77 -5.97 -3.86 10.90
N SER A 78 -4.95 -3.10 11.34
CA SER A 78 -4.95 -2.30 12.56
C SER A 78 -3.88 -1.19 12.45
N PRO A 79 -3.80 -0.22 13.39
CA PRO A 79 -2.79 0.84 13.33
C PRO A 79 -1.34 0.36 13.20
N LEU A 80 -1.01 -0.85 13.68
CA LEU A 80 0.33 -1.42 13.63
C LEU A 80 0.40 -2.71 12.81
N ARG A 81 -0.59 -2.98 11.95
CA ARG A 81 -0.63 -4.20 11.13
C ARG A 81 -1.14 -3.92 9.73
N ILE A 82 -0.38 -4.37 8.75
CA ILE A 82 -0.84 -4.42 7.36
C ILE A 82 -1.88 -5.54 7.17
N SER A 83 -2.67 -5.46 6.11
CA SER A 83 -3.62 -6.49 5.72
C SER A 83 -3.00 -7.46 4.70
N ALA A 84 -3.69 -8.56 4.43
CA ALA A 84 -3.33 -9.49 3.35
C ALA A 84 -3.37 -8.85 1.94
N VAL A 85 -4.01 -7.69 1.79
CA VAL A 85 -4.12 -6.95 0.52
C VAL A 85 -2.86 -6.12 0.25
N MET A 86 -2.18 -5.64 1.30
CA MET A 86 -1.00 -4.76 1.18
C MET A 86 0.05 -5.30 0.19
N PRO A 87 0.50 -6.57 0.25
CA PRO A 87 1.54 -7.08 -0.65
C PRO A 87 1.19 -6.96 -2.14
N ALA A 88 -0.08 -7.17 -2.49
CA ALA A 88 -0.56 -7.07 -3.88
C ALA A 88 -0.68 -5.60 -4.34
N VAL A 89 -0.84 -4.67 -3.40
CA VAL A 89 -1.00 -3.23 -3.67
C VAL A 89 0.36 -2.51 -3.75
N VAL A 90 1.38 -2.96 -3.01
CA VAL A 90 2.73 -2.37 -2.98
C VAL A 90 3.32 -2.03 -4.36
N PRO A 91 3.28 -2.91 -5.38
CA PRO A 91 3.83 -2.59 -6.70
C PRO A 91 3.14 -1.38 -7.36
N PHE A 92 1.87 -1.14 -7.07
CA PHE A 92 1.11 -0.01 -7.59
C PHE A 92 1.40 1.25 -6.78
N LEU A 93 1.47 1.15 -5.45
CA LEU A 93 1.88 2.26 -4.59
C LEU A 93 3.27 2.79 -4.95
N LEU A 94 4.23 1.90 -5.14
CA LEU A 94 5.60 2.26 -5.55
C LEU A 94 5.61 3.02 -6.88
N ARG A 95 4.84 2.55 -7.86
CA ARG A 95 4.75 3.19 -9.18
C ARG A 95 4.03 4.53 -9.13
N LEU A 96 2.92 4.62 -8.40
CA LEU A 96 2.15 5.85 -8.25
C LEU A 96 2.94 6.91 -7.47
N ALA A 97 3.58 6.52 -6.38
CA ALA A 97 4.43 7.40 -5.59
C ALA A 97 5.66 7.89 -6.39
N ALA A 98 6.19 7.05 -7.28
CA ALA A 98 7.32 7.40 -8.14
C ALA A 98 6.93 8.30 -9.32
N ASP A 99 5.63 8.43 -9.62
CA ASP A 99 5.14 9.25 -10.73
C ASP A 99 4.86 10.69 -10.28
N SER A 100 5.62 11.64 -10.84
CA SER A 100 5.49 13.06 -10.54
C SER A 100 4.14 13.68 -10.96
N THR A 101 3.36 13.04 -11.84
CA THR A 101 2.06 13.57 -12.27
C THR A 101 0.92 13.21 -11.33
N VAL A 102 1.16 12.35 -10.34
CA VAL A 102 0.14 11.94 -9.36
C VAL A 102 0.04 12.98 -8.25
N LEU A 103 -1.14 13.62 -8.13
CA LEU A 103 -1.40 14.73 -7.21
C LEU A 103 -1.19 14.37 -5.73
N GLY A 104 -1.48 13.12 -5.34
CA GLY A 104 -1.33 12.61 -3.97
C GLY A 104 -0.06 11.77 -3.74
N ARG A 105 0.95 11.88 -4.61
CA ARG A 105 2.13 10.98 -4.55
C ARG A 105 2.85 10.99 -3.20
N ARG A 106 2.76 12.09 -2.44
CA ARG A 106 3.35 12.22 -1.10
C ARG A 106 2.71 11.28 -0.11
N GLN A 107 1.38 11.32 0.00
CA GLN A 107 0.60 10.47 0.90
C GLN A 107 0.74 8.99 0.52
N LEU A 108 0.82 8.69 -0.78
CA LEU A 108 1.11 7.34 -1.26
C LEU A 108 2.50 6.89 -0.83
N PHE A 109 3.49 7.78 -0.84
CA PHE A 109 4.82 7.45 -0.36
C PHE A 109 4.85 7.21 1.16
N ASP A 110 4.14 8.02 1.94
CA ASP A 110 3.96 7.77 3.39
C ASP A 110 3.39 6.36 3.64
N MET A 111 2.43 5.93 2.83
CA MET A 111 1.87 4.57 2.90
C MET A 111 2.89 3.48 2.53
N VAL A 112 3.77 3.75 1.55
CA VAL A 112 4.90 2.85 1.23
C VAL A 112 5.87 2.75 2.41
N LEU A 113 6.18 3.85 3.10
CA LEU A 113 7.04 3.84 4.29
C LEU A 113 6.44 2.99 5.40
N VAL A 114 5.14 3.15 5.66
CA VAL A 114 4.40 2.32 6.63
C VAL A 114 4.44 0.85 6.23
N ALA A 115 4.23 0.54 4.95
CA ALA A 115 4.27 -0.83 4.45
C ALA A 115 5.67 -1.46 4.65
N ALA A 116 6.73 -0.71 4.37
CA ALA A 116 8.11 -1.17 4.56
C ALA A 116 8.41 -1.44 6.04
N ALA A 117 8.13 -0.47 6.92
CA ALA A 117 8.38 -0.59 8.35
C ALA A 117 7.58 -1.74 9.00
N LEU A 118 6.29 -1.88 8.65
CA LEU A 118 5.45 -2.95 9.18
C LEU A 118 5.71 -4.32 8.53
N SER A 119 6.49 -4.37 7.45
CA SER A 119 6.93 -5.62 6.85
C SER A 119 8.20 -6.19 7.48
N GLU A 120 8.85 -5.49 8.40
CA GLU A 120 10.05 -6.00 9.06
C GLU A 120 9.79 -7.34 9.77
N PRO A 121 10.73 -8.30 9.71
CA PRO A 121 10.60 -9.55 10.42
C PRO A 121 10.64 -9.30 11.94
N THR A 122 9.75 -9.95 12.69
CA THR A 122 9.82 -9.89 14.15
C THR A 122 11.03 -10.68 14.65
N ASP A 123 11.90 -10.03 15.43
CA ASP A 123 13.00 -10.69 16.13
C ASP A 123 12.45 -11.70 17.18
N PRO A 124 12.70 -13.01 17.02
CA PRO A 124 12.18 -14.03 17.93
C PRO A 124 12.79 -13.97 19.34
N ASP A 125 13.95 -13.34 19.50
CA ASP A 125 14.63 -13.20 20.80
C ASP A 125 14.21 -11.92 21.54
N ASN A 126 13.47 -11.03 20.87
CA ASN A 126 12.96 -9.79 21.45
C ASN A 126 11.51 -9.93 21.92
N ALA A 127 11.33 -10.16 23.22
CA ALA A 127 10.00 -10.31 23.83
C ALA A 127 9.08 -9.09 23.60
N THR A 128 9.61 -7.87 23.58
CA THR A 128 8.82 -6.66 23.31
C THR A 128 8.33 -6.64 21.85
N ALA A 129 9.20 -6.99 20.89
CA ALA A 129 8.83 -7.07 19.49
C ALA A 129 7.75 -8.14 19.26
N LEU A 130 7.87 -9.30 19.90
CA LEU A 130 6.86 -10.36 19.85
C LEU A 130 5.49 -9.92 20.41
N VAL A 131 5.46 -9.14 21.49
CA VAL A 131 4.20 -8.64 22.06
C VAL A 131 3.51 -7.65 21.11
N ILE A 132 4.26 -6.78 20.44
CA ILE A 132 3.71 -5.73 19.58
C ILE A 132 3.33 -6.30 18.20
N ASN A 133 4.27 -7.01 17.56
CA ASN A 133 4.17 -7.42 16.16
C ASN A 133 3.68 -8.85 15.97
N GLY A 134 3.66 -9.67 17.02
CA GLY A 134 3.38 -11.10 16.92
C GLY A 134 4.50 -11.88 16.23
N ARG A 135 4.31 -13.20 16.10
CA ARG A 135 5.29 -14.08 15.42
C ARG A 135 5.24 -13.92 13.91
N GLU A 136 6.30 -14.29 13.22
CA GLU A 136 6.35 -14.22 11.75
C GLU A 136 5.40 -15.23 11.09
N GLU A 137 5.28 -16.45 11.63
CA GLU A 137 4.40 -17.47 11.05
C GLU A 137 2.91 -17.10 11.06
N ASP A 138 2.49 -16.22 11.97
CA ASP A 138 1.10 -15.77 12.09
C ASP A 138 0.77 -14.63 11.09
N HIS A 139 1.79 -14.09 10.42
CA HIS A 139 1.72 -12.87 9.62
C HIS A 139 2.41 -13.03 8.24
N PRO A 140 1.93 -13.98 7.40
CA PRO A 140 2.54 -14.25 6.09
C PRO A 140 2.56 -13.02 5.16
N GLU A 141 1.64 -12.07 5.37
CA GLU A 141 1.58 -10.81 4.63
C GLU A 141 2.87 -10.00 4.72
N ARG A 142 3.64 -10.07 5.83
CA ARG A 142 4.91 -9.33 5.95
C ARG A 142 5.97 -9.86 4.99
N ALA A 143 6.16 -11.17 4.94
CA ALA A 143 7.11 -11.80 4.02
C ALA A 143 6.73 -11.60 2.56
N LEU A 144 5.43 -11.65 2.24
CA LEU A 144 4.91 -11.34 0.91
C LEU A 144 5.13 -9.87 0.54
N CYS A 145 4.92 -8.96 1.49
CA CYS A 145 5.16 -7.53 1.32
C CYS A 145 6.63 -7.25 0.97
N ARG A 146 7.57 -7.81 1.74
CA ARG A 146 9.02 -7.73 1.43
C ARG A 146 9.34 -8.30 0.05
N SER A 147 8.75 -9.44 -0.31
CA SER A 147 8.93 -10.03 -1.65
C SER A 147 8.46 -9.10 -2.77
N ALA A 148 7.34 -8.39 -2.56
CA ALA A 148 6.84 -7.38 -3.48
C ALA A 148 7.79 -6.17 -3.59
N PHE A 149 8.36 -5.71 -2.48
CA PHE A 149 9.38 -4.65 -2.47
C PHE A 149 10.64 -5.07 -3.24
N VAL A 150 11.20 -6.26 -2.98
CA VAL A 150 12.36 -6.79 -3.70
C VAL A 150 12.09 -6.87 -5.21
N ALA A 151 10.91 -7.36 -5.61
CA ALA A 151 10.53 -7.43 -7.02
C ALA A 151 10.38 -6.06 -7.71
N ASN A 152 10.28 -4.98 -6.94
CA ASN A 152 10.10 -3.60 -7.42
C ASN A 152 11.18 -2.65 -6.85
N ALA A 153 12.37 -3.18 -6.56
CA ALA A 153 13.45 -2.43 -5.92
C ALA A 153 13.96 -1.24 -6.79
N ASP A 154 13.76 -1.29 -8.10
CA ASP A 154 14.06 -0.19 -9.01
C ASP A 154 13.18 1.03 -8.75
N HIS A 155 11.90 0.83 -8.40
CA HIS A 155 11.01 1.91 -7.99
C HIS A 155 11.37 2.47 -6.61
N VAL A 156 11.80 1.62 -5.67
CA VAL A 156 12.32 2.06 -4.36
C VAL A 156 13.55 2.93 -4.54
N THR A 157 14.48 2.52 -5.41
CA THR A 157 15.68 3.31 -5.72
C THR A 157 15.32 4.67 -6.31
N ARG A 158 14.34 4.73 -7.23
CA ARG A 158 13.87 6.01 -7.80
C ARG A 158 13.25 6.92 -6.76
N LEU A 159 12.43 6.37 -5.84
CA LEU A 159 11.82 7.14 -4.76
C LEU A 159 12.87 7.73 -3.81
N LEU A 160 13.88 6.94 -3.43
CA LEU A 160 14.98 7.40 -2.57
C LEU A 160 15.88 8.44 -3.26
N ALA A 161 15.98 8.41 -4.58
CA ALA A 161 16.71 9.39 -5.36
C ALA A 161 15.92 10.70 -5.58
N ASP A 162 14.59 10.71 -5.34
CA ASP A 162 13.76 11.90 -5.44
C ASP A 162 13.98 12.79 -4.21
N THR A 163 14.92 13.73 -4.32
CA THR A 163 15.28 14.66 -3.24
C THR A 163 14.15 15.62 -2.90
N GLY A 164 13.27 15.94 -3.86
CA GLY A 164 12.13 16.84 -3.63
C GLY A 164 11.10 16.17 -2.74
N LEU A 165 10.73 14.94 -3.08
CA LEU A 165 9.82 14.12 -2.29
C LEU A 165 10.40 13.81 -0.91
N SER A 166 11.68 13.43 -0.84
CA SER A 166 12.35 13.11 0.43
C SER A 166 12.40 14.30 1.39
N ALA A 167 12.59 15.52 0.87
CA ALA A 167 12.63 16.73 1.67
C ALA A 167 11.23 17.15 2.16
N ASP A 168 10.20 17.01 1.31
CA ASP A 168 8.81 17.36 1.65
C ASP A 168 8.23 16.47 2.76
N ILE A 169 8.52 15.17 2.73
CA ILE A 169 8.07 14.24 3.78
C ILE A 169 8.93 14.27 5.04
N GLY A 170 10.15 14.81 4.96
CA GLY A 170 11.11 14.77 6.07
C GLY A 170 11.61 13.35 6.37
N LEU A 171 11.94 12.58 5.32
CA LEU A 171 12.33 11.16 5.41
C LEU A 171 13.46 10.97 6.42
N CYS A 172 13.18 10.24 7.50
CA CYS A 172 14.18 9.97 8.53
C CYS A 172 15.05 8.75 8.19
N ASP A 173 16.18 8.59 8.88
CA ASP A 173 17.12 7.49 8.62
C ASP A 173 16.52 6.12 8.91
N TYR A 174 15.60 6.03 9.89
CA TYR A 174 14.87 4.80 10.18
C TYR A 174 14.03 4.38 8.97
N GLU A 175 13.14 5.26 8.48
CA GLU A 175 12.27 4.99 7.33
C GLU A 175 13.06 4.65 6.06
N ARG A 176 14.17 5.37 5.81
CA ARG A 176 15.10 5.05 4.72
C ARG A 176 15.66 3.63 4.87
N THR A 177 16.05 3.25 6.08
CA THR A 177 16.59 1.91 6.37
C THR A 177 15.53 0.84 6.16
N CYS A 178 14.30 1.04 6.65
CA CYS A 178 13.18 0.12 6.45
C CYS A 178 12.94 -0.12 4.95
N LEU A 179 12.90 0.94 4.14
CA LEU A 179 12.72 0.85 2.69
C LEU A 179 13.82 0.05 2.00
N LEU A 180 15.09 0.35 2.31
CA LEU A 180 16.24 -0.34 1.72
C LEU A 180 16.20 -1.83 2.07
N GLN A 181 15.98 -2.15 3.35
CA GLN A 181 15.87 -3.54 3.81
C GLN A 181 14.71 -4.28 3.16
N ALA A 182 13.52 -3.66 3.09
CA ALA A 182 12.35 -4.26 2.44
C ALA A 182 12.62 -4.54 0.95
N ALA A 183 13.38 -3.67 0.27
CA ALA A 183 13.78 -3.82 -1.12
C ALA A 183 14.98 -4.76 -1.34
N GLY A 184 15.64 -5.23 -0.28
CA GLY A 184 16.86 -6.04 -0.37
C GLY A 184 18.07 -5.28 -0.90
N LEU A 185 18.17 -3.98 -0.60
CA LEU A 185 19.22 -3.05 -1.03
C LEU A 185 20.19 -2.69 0.10
#